data_AF-A0A3B0WJ23-F1
#
_entry.id   AF-A0A3B0WJ23-F1
#
_cell.length_a   1.000
_cell.length_b   1.000
_cell.length_c   1.000
_cell.angle_alpha   90.00
_cell.angle_beta   90.00
_cell.angle_gamma   90.00
#
_symmetry.space_group_name_H-M   'P 1'
#
loop_
_entity.id
_entity.type
_entity.pdbx_description
1 polymer ?
#
loop_
_entity_poly.entity_id
_entity_poly.type
_entity_poly.pdbx_seq_one_letter_code
_entity_poly.pdbx_strand_id
1 'polypeptide(L)'
;MKNETLATIADILPPSAPVSAQNNIGLFMFLLVLSLSIFAYVNFYRSYKQQLQRLKKGYRQKKINQRQLAFKLIHLLKKKSISSDDKIRQRLFEELNTQCQAACFSRNGLSENAMDNLFERVKQWI
;
A
#
# COMPACT_ATOMS: atom_id res chain seq x y z
N MET A 1 -47.98 28.45 -36.56
CA MET A 1 -47.28 27.21 -36.15
C MET A 1 -45.80 27.50 -35.99
N LYS A 2 -45.28 27.36 -34.76
CA LYS A 2 -43.90 27.60 -34.25
C LYS A 2 -43.96 28.65 -33.13
N ASN A 3 -43.93 28.19 -31.87
CA ASN A 3 -43.36 28.84 -30.66
C ASN A 3 -44.02 28.35 -29.36
N GLU A 4 -45.23 27.79 -29.40
CA GLU A 4 -45.94 27.39 -28.17
C GLU A 4 -45.40 26.10 -27.55
N THR A 5 -44.91 25.15 -28.36
CA THR A 5 -44.42 23.85 -27.87
C THR A 5 -43.02 23.89 -27.24
N LEU A 6 -42.21 24.92 -27.49
CA LEU A 6 -40.89 25.07 -26.86
C LEU A 6 -40.97 25.60 -25.42
N ALA A 7 -41.98 26.43 -25.12
CA ALA A 7 -42.23 26.91 -23.77
C ALA A 7 -42.73 25.78 -22.85
N THR A 8 -43.57 24.88 -23.37
CA THR A 8 -44.15 23.78 -22.59
C THR A 8 -43.14 22.70 -22.20
N ILE A 9 -42.03 22.55 -22.93
CA ILE A 9 -40.98 21.56 -22.62
C ILE A 9 -40.02 22.08 -21.54
N ALA A 10 -39.84 23.41 -21.44
CA ALA A 10 -39.04 24.00 -20.37
C ALA A 10 -39.67 23.85 -18.97
N ASP A 11 -41.01 23.76 -18.91
CA ASP A 11 -41.77 23.55 -17.68
C ASP A 11 -41.77 22.10 -17.16
N ILE A 12 -41.28 21.13 -17.95
CA ILE A 12 -41.21 19.71 -17.59
C ILE A 12 -39.80 19.31 -17.14
N LEU A 13 -38.84 20.25 -17.17
CA LEU A 13 -37.53 19.99 -16.57
C LEU A 13 -37.71 19.91 -15.05
N PRO A 14 -37.34 18.79 -14.41
CA PRO A 14 -37.35 18.71 -12.95
C PRO A 14 -36.54 19.89 -12.43
N PRO A 15 -36.97 20.55 -11.34
CA PRO A 15 -36.22 21.65 -10.76
C PRO A 15 -34.78 21.21 -10.64
N SER A 16 -33.87 22.03 -11.19
CA SER A 16 -32.43 21.86 -11.00
C SER A 16 -32.20 21.49 -9.55
N ALA A 17 -31.48 20.38 -9.35
CA ALA A 17 -31.30 19.72 -8.06
C ALA A 17 -31.24 20.75 -6.92
N PRO A 18 -32.01 20.56 -5.83
CA PRO A 18 -32.27 21.60 -4.84
C PRO A 18 -30.96 22.24 -4.40
N VAL A 19 -30.94 23.58 -4.27
CA VAL A 19 -29.75 24.40 -3.93
C VAL A 19 -29.04 23.90 -2.65
N SER A 20 -29.74 23.15 -1.79
CA SER A 20 -29.20 22.44 -0.63
C SER A 20 -28.24 21.29 -0.96
N ALA A 21 -28.35 20.66 -2.14
CA ALA A 21 -27.37 19.69 -2.64
C ALA A 21 -26.06 20.41 -3.04
N GLN A 22 -26.16 21.60 -3.63
CA GLN A 22 -25.02 22.40 -4.09
C GLN A 22 -24.08 22.79 -2.93
N ASN A 23 -24.65 23.11 -1.77
CA ASN A 23 -23.89 23.45 -0.55
C ASN A 23 -23.20 22.25 0.09
N ASN A 24 -23.65 21.02 -0.21
CA ASN A 24 -23.09 19.80 0.37
C ASN A 24 -22.16 19.03 -0.59
N ILE A 25 -22.09 19.41 -1.87
CA ILE A 25 -21.21 18.76 -2.86
C ILE A 25 -19.75 18.75 -2.39
N GLY A 26 -19.26 19.85 -1.80
CA GLY A 26 -17.90 19.92 -1.25
C GLY A 26 -17.67 18.92 -0.12
N LEU A 27 -18.65 18.80 0.80
CA LEU A 27 -18.62 17.83 1.90
C LEU A 27 -18.65 16.38 1.38
N PHE A 28 -19.54 16.09 0.42
CA PHE A 28 -19.63 14.76 -0.20
C PHE A 28 -18.35 14.40 -0.97
N MET A 29 -17.77 15.33 -1.72
CA MET A 29 -16.49 15.12 -2.41
C MET A 29 -15.35 14.88 -1.42
N PHE A 30 -15.29 15.65 -0.33
CA PHE A 30 -14.30 15.46 0.74
C PHE A 30 -14.44 14.10 1.41
N LEU A 31 -15.66 13.70 1.80
CA LEU A 31 -15.93 12.39 2.39
C LEU A 31 -15.62 11.24 1.43
N LEU A 32 -15.90 11.41 0.14
CA LEU A 32 -15.59 10.43 -0.88
C LEU A 32 -14.06 10.27 -1.05
N VAL A 33 -13.32 11.36 -1.14
CA VAL A 33 -11.84 11.33 -1.19
C VAL A 33 -11.26 10.73 0.10
N LEU A 34 -11.80 11.08 1.26
CA LEU A 34 -11.37 10.55 2.56
C LEU A 34 -11.61 9.04 2.64
N SER A 35 -12.79 8.57 2.22
CA SER A 35 -13.12 7.14 2.21
C SER A 35 -12.26 6.36 1.21
N LEU A 36 -12.00 6.90 0.03
CA LEU A 36 -11.09 6.32 -0.97
C LEU A 36 -9.65 6.24 -0.46
N SER A 37 -9.17 7.27 0.23
CA SER A 37 -7.81 7.29 0.78
C SER A 37 -7.66 6.37 2.00
N ILE A 38 -8.66 6.27 2.87
CA ILE A 38 -8.74 5.25 3.92
C ILE A 38 -8.75 3.84 3.29
N PHE A 39 -9.58 3.61 2.28
CA PHE A 39 -9.68 2.32 1.61
C PHE A 39 -8.37 1.94 0.90
N ALA A 40 -7.74 2.88 0.19
CA ALA A 40 -6.44 2.70 -0.43
C ALA A 40 -5.36 2.38 0.61
N TYR A 41 -5.35 3.10 1.75
CA TYR A 41 -4.42 2.85 2.85
C TYR A 41 -4.61 1.46 3.46
N VAL A 42 -5.85 1.05 3.74
CA VAL A 42 -6.17 -0.28 4.29
C VAL A 42 -5.76 -1.38 3.33
N ASN A 43 -6.05 -1.24 2.03
CA ASN A 43 -5.66 -2.20 1.01
C ASN A 43 -4.14 -2.28 0.83
N PHE A 44 -3.44 -1.15 0.90
CA PHE A 44 -1.99 -1.11 0.88
C PHE A 44 -1.42 -1.93 2.04
N TYR A 45 -1.88 -1.69 3.27
CA TYR A 45 -1.42 -2.41 4.46
C TYR A 45 -1.74 -3.91 4.40
N ARG A 46 -2.96 -4.27 3.98
CA ARG A 46 -3.38 -5.67 3.79
C ARG A 46 -2.50 -6.39 2.74
N SER A 47 -2.12 -5.69 1.68
CA SER A 47 -1.26 -6.20 0.62
C SER A 47 0.14 -6.56 1.15
N TYR A 48 0.77 -5.74 2.00
CA TYR A 48 2.10 -6.07 2.57
C TYR A 48 2.06 -7.31 3.44
N LYS A 49 1.08 -7.41 4.34
CA LYS A 49 0.93 -8.57 5.22
C LYS A 49 0.74 -9.85 4.41
N GLN A 50 -0.08 -9.81 3.36
CA GLN A 50 -0.27 -10.93 2.45
C GLN A 50 1.00 -11.28 1.66
N GLN A 51 1.76 -10.29 1.20
CA GLN A 51 3.04 -10.50 0.49
C GLN A 51 4.07 -11.19 1.40
N LEU A 52 4.22 -10.74 2.65
CA LEU A 52 5.10 -11.38 3.63
C LEU A 52 4.69 -12.83 3.93
N GLN A 53 3.39 -13.10 4.09
CA GLN A 53 2.90 -14.46 4.31
C GLN A 53 3.18 -15.37 3.10
N ARG A 54 2.96 -14.89 1.87
CA ARG A 54 3.28 -15.64 0.64
C ARG A 54 4.77 -15.92 0.52
N LEU A 55 5.61 -14.95 0.88
CA LEU A 55 7.07 -15.10 0.94
C LEU A 55 7.50 -16.19 1.92
N LYS A 56 7.02 -16.14 3.18
CA LYS A 56 7.33 -17.16 4.19
C LYS A 56 6.87 -18.55 3.77
N LYS A 57 5.66 -18.65 3.21
CA LYS A 57 5.12 -19.92 2.69
C LYS A 57 5.95 -20.45 1.53
N GLY A 58 6.34 -19.60 0.58
CA GLY A 58 7.19 -19.97 -0.54
C GLY A 58 8.56 -20.49 -0.09
N TYR A 59 9.16 -19.84 0.92
CA TYR A 59 10.44 -20.26 1.49
C TYR A 59 10.34 -21.62 2.19
N ARG A 60 9.34 -21.82 3.06
CA ARG A 60 9.11 -23.12 3.72
C ARG A 60 8.81 -24.25 2.74
N GLN A 61 8.15 -23.94 1.63
CA GLN A 61 7.89 -24.90 0.55
C GLN A 61 9.09 -25.12 -0.38
N LYS A 62 10.26 -24.52 -0.07
CA LYS A 62 11.48 -24.54 -0.90
C LYS A 62 11.23 -24.08 -2.36
N LYS A 63 10.18 -23.30 -2.59
CA LYS A 63 9.88 -22.70 -3.91
C LYS A 63 10.76 -21.49 -4.21
N ILE A 64 11.33 -20.89 -3.17
CA ILE A 64 12.30 -19.81 -3.28
C ILE A 64 13.52 -20.14 -2.43
N ASN A 65 14.70 -19.84 -2.97
CA ASN A 65 15.96 -20.02 -2.26
C ASN A 65 16.21 -18.84 -1.30
N GLN A 66 17.10 -19.01 -0.32
CA GLN A 66 17.44 -17.97 0.67
C GLN A 66 17.82 -16.63 0.05
N ARG A 67 18.60 -16.64 -1.05
CA ARG A 67 18.98 -15.42 -1.78
C ARG A 67 17.78 -14.71 -2.40
N GLN A 68 16.83 -15.46 -2.94
CA GLN A 68 15.60 -14.90 -3.53
C GLN A 68 14.68 -14.33 -2.44
N LEU A 69 14.62 -14.98 -1.27
CA LEU A 69 13.92 -14.46 -0.10
C LEU A 69 14.54 -13.13 0.35
N ALA A 70 15.86 -13.10 0.54
CA ALA A 70 16.59 -11.89 0.93
C ALA A 70 16.39 -10.74 -0.07
N PHE A 71 16.48 -11.02 -1.37
CA PHE A 71 16.23 -10.01 -2.42
C PHE A 71 14.80 -9.44 -2.35
N LYS A 72 13.79 -10.30 -2.17
CA LYS A 72 12.40 -9.85 -2.03
C LYS A 72 12.16 -9.07 -0.74
N LEU A 73 12.86 -9.39 0.35
CA LEU A 73 12.81 -8.63 1.60
C LEU A 73 13.42 -7.23 1.45
N ILE A 74 14.54 -7.08 0.73
CA ILE A 74 15.12 -5.77 0.40
C ILE A 74 14.11 -4.90 -0.35
N HIS A 75 13.43 -5.48 -1.35
CA HIS A 75 12.44 -4.75 -2.12
C HIS A 75 11.26 -4.28 -1.25
N LEU A 76 10.76 -5.13 -0.34
CA LEU A 76 9.70 -4.77 0.59
C LEU A 76 10.13 -3.68 1.59
N LEU A 77 11.34 -3.78 2.13
CA LEU A 77 11.91 -2.76 3.01
C LEU A 77 11.96 -1.40 2.31
N LYS A 78 12.51 -1.34 1.09
CA LYS A 78 12.63 -0.09 0.32
C LYS A 78 11.28 0.53 -0.02
N LYS A 79 10.27 -0.30 -0.26
CA LYS A 79 8.92 0.18 -0.63
C LYS A 79 8.18 0.84 0.54
N LYS A 80 8.50 0.47 1.79
CA LYS A 80 7.95 1.09 3.00
C LYS A 80 8.81 2.28 3.45
N SER A 81 9.11 3.19 2.53
CA SER A 81 10.07 4.31 2.67
C SER A 81 10.09 4.91 4.08
N ILE A 82 11.29 5.08 4.63
CA ILE A 82 11.55 5.82 5.87
C ILE A 82 11.00 7.24 5.73
N SER A 83 10.20 7.70 6.71
CA SER A 83 10.01 9.13 6.90
C SER A 83 11.35 9.73 7.30
N SER A 84 11.87 10.68 6.52
CA SER A 84 13.24 11.20 6.58
C SER A 84 13.65 11.80 7.93
N ASP A 85 12.70 12.10 8.82
CA ASP A 85 12.99 12.76 10.11
C ASP A 85 13.40 11.80 11.24
N ASP A 86 13.24 10.49 11.08
CA ASP A 86 13.52 9.53 12.15
C ASP A 86 14.89 8.85 11.94
N LYS A 87 15.96 9.49 12.45
CA LYS A 87 17.34 8.99 12.36
C LYS A 87 17.53 7.59 12.95
N ILE A 88 16.77 7.24 14.01
CA ILE A 88 16.84 5.92 14.63
C ILE A 88 16.25 4.88 13.68
N ARG A 89 15.12 5.21 13.07
CA ARG A 89 14.52 4.38 12.03
C ARG A 89 15.41 4.23 10.80
N GLN A 90 16.07 5.30 10.37
CA GLN A 90 16.98 5.23 9.23
C GLN A 90 18.14 4.27 9.50
N ARG A 91 18.76 4.34 10.69
CA ARG A 91 19.85 3.42 11.08
C ARG A 91 19.39 1.96 11.14
N LEU A 92 18.22 1.70 11.72
CA LEU A 92 17.64 0.35 11.78
C LEU A 92 17.35 -0.21 10.39
N PHE A 93 16.82 0.62 9.49
CA PHE A 93 16.60 0.23 8.09
C PHE A 93 17.91 -0.09 7.38
N GLU A 94 18.93 0.76 7.54
CA GLU A 94 20.25 0.53 6.93
C GLU A 94 20.87 -0.78 7.43
N GLU A 95 20.75 -1.07 8.73
CA GLU A 95 21.19 -2.33 9.33
C GLU A 95 20.47 -3.54 8.70
N LEU A 96 19.13 -3.50 8.64
CA LEU A 96 18.31 -4.57 8.05
C LEU A 96 18.59 -4.76 6.56
N ASN A 97 18.73 -3.66 5.81
CA ASN A 97 19.05 -3.68 4.40
C ASN A 97 20.44 -4.30 4.16
N THR A 98 21.42 -3.94 4.98
CA THR A 98 22.78 -4.51 4.90
C THR A 98 22.78 -6.00 5.22
N GLN A 99 22.04 -6.44 6.24
CA GLN A 99 21.89 -7.86 6.58
C GLN A 99 21.22 -8.65 5.44
N CYS A 100 20.19 -8.07 4.80
CA CYS A 100 19.55 -8.70 3.65
C CYS A 100 20.48 -8.75 2.43
N GLN A 101 21.30 -7.72 2.20
CA GLN A 101 22.29 -7.73 1.12
C GLN A 101 23.37 -8.79 1.36
N ALA A 102 23.90 -8.88 2.58
CA ALA A 102 24.83 -9.93 2.97
C ALA A 102 24.22 -11.33 2.74
N ALA A 103 22.94 -11.53 3.11
CA ALA A 103 22.21 -12.77 2.84
C ALA A 103 22.06 -13.09 1.34
N CYS A 104 21.85 -12.06 0.53
CA CYS A 104 21.68 -12.19 -0.92
C CYS A 104 22.99 -12.58 -1.62
N PHE A 105 24.11 -11.98 -1.20
CA PHE A 105 25.42 -12.16 -1.84
C PHE A 105 26.35 -13.17 -1.14
N SER A 106 25.95 -13.73 0.01
CA SER A 106 26.72 -14.76 0.71
C SER A 106 26.93 -15.99 -0.17
N ARG A 107 28.19 -16.43 -0.28
CA ARG A 107 28.59 -17.62 -1.03
C ARG A 107 27.97 -18.90 -0.47
N ASN A 108 27.87 -18.99 0.86
CA ASN A 108 27.30 -20.13 1.59
C ASN A 108 25.83 -19.94 1.99
N GLY A 109 25.22 -18.81 1.63
CA GLY A 109 23.90 -18.42 2.15
C GLY A 109 23.95 -18.05 3.63
N LEU A 110 22.78 -17.91 4.24
CA LEU A 110 22.63 -17.81 5.70
C LEU A 110 22.15 -19.17 6.23
N SER A 111 22.39 -19.49 7.49
CA SER A 111 21.70 -20.63 8.10
C SER A 111 20.19 -20.40 8.07
N GLU A 112 19.39 -21.47 8.02
CA GLU A 112 17.92 -21.34 7.99
C GLU A 112 17.41 -20.54 9.20
N ASN A 113 17.99 -20.76 10.39
CA ASN A 113 17.67 -20.02 11.61
C ASN A 113 18.00 -18.53 11.50
N ALA A 114 19.14 -18.17 10.91
CA ALA A 114 19.52 -16.77 10.73
C ALA A 114 18.60 -16.06 9.72
N MET A 115 18.18 -16.76 8.67
CA MET A 115 17.25 -16.22 7.68
C MET A 115 15.84 -16.04 8.24
N ASP A 116 15.37 -16.96 9.09
CA ASP A 116 14.08 -16.83 9.79
C ASP A 116 14.10 -15.68 10.81
N ASN A 117 15.19 -15.49 11.55
CA ASN A 117 15.36 -14.33 12.43
C ASN A 117 15.36 -13.01 11.66
N LEU A 118 16.07 -12.95 10.52
CA LEU A 118 16.06 -11.77 9.64
C LEU A 118 14.66 -11.50 9.10
N PHE A 119 13.91 -12.53 8.70
CA PHE A 119 12.53 -12.39 8.25
C PHE A 119 11.62 -11.80 9.33
N GLU A 120 11.69 -12.28 10.58
CA GLU A 120 10.86 -11.75 11.67
C GLU A 120 11.25 -10.31 12.02
N ARG A 121 12.54 -9.94 12.00
CA ARG A 121 12.97 -8.55 12.18
C ARG A 121 12.44 -7.62 11.09
N VAL A 122 12.52 -8.05 9.82
CA VAL A 122 11.96 -7.29 8.68
C VAL A 122 10.43 -7.19 8.77
N LYS A 123 9.77 -8.24 9.27
CA LYS A 123 8.33 -8.24 9.49
C LYS A 123 7.91 -7.34 10.66
N GLN A 124 8.72 -7.20 11.70
CA GLN A 124 8.46 -6.24 12.79
C GLN A 124 8.64 -4.79 12.32
N TRP A 125 9.56 -4.58 11.37
CA TRP A 125 9.77 -3.29 10.74
C TRP A 125 8.62 -2.86 9.83
N ILE A 126 8.08 -3.80 9.03
CA ILE A 126 6.96 -3.61 8.10
C ILE A 126 5.61 -3.61 8.81
#